data_AF-A0A8S1CEZ0-F1
#
_entry.id   AF-A0A8S1CEZ0-F1
#
_cell.length_a   1.000
_cell.length_b   1.000
_cell.length_c   1.000
_cell.angle_alpha   90.00
_cell.angle_beta   90.00
_cell.angle_gamma   90.00
#
_symmetry.space_group_name_H-M   'P 1'
#
loop_
_entity.id
_entity.type
_entity.pdbx_description
1 polymer ?
#
loop_
_entity_poly.entity_id
_entity_poly.type
_entity_poly.pdbx_seq_one_letter_code
_entity_poly.pdbx_strand_id
1 'polypeptide(L)'
;MDRKSTAASSIPYDPVAGAEFMTCLEMEKISEKLKILDYDKDFILASKIRPLHKHYFAIVSNPGEQFFVFTSLSAWLIRKCGGKFDQPQEFDDPNASIAKILDFLRSINVVIDFPPSKLKQGVGEQATFVLSNLCDQAIKVSRFEFKKPYVIEDDVVEEEVHEGDIELILEKVESEMMADYLSDDENDEELIKVDDLSRNVNRGSRTYYNQENVAKPNLSVESWKLELERVLPQLKVVVKTDSREWRSHLEQMKQFKNTISGASSGIQGQLESFHKHVGQSMEKINTREKFLNTQLEPHLAECRKAMNALETMKSKFKIQNEGVSEKTRILNRLSEDLDGLKNQMQERGASMTDGSEMNAILSLQEDINIFFRGEGLKTRFFG
;
A
#
# COMPACT_ATOMS: atom_id res chain seq x y z
N MET A 1 -39.73 3.69 22.85
CA MET A 1 -38.27 3.78 22.69
C MET A 1 -37.84 2.52 21.98
N ASP A 2 -37.86 2.52 20.64
CA ASP A 2 -37.43 1.35 19.86
C ASP A 2 -36.37 1.78 18.86
N ARG A 3 -35.12 1.42 19.16
CA ARG A 3 -33.98 1.63 18.30
C ARG A 3 -34.04 0.58 17.19
N LYS A 4 -34.38 1.01 15.97
CA LYS A 4 -34.19 0.20 14.76
C LYS A 4 -32.69 0.01 14.53
N SER A 5 -32.26 -1.24 14.64
CA SER A 5 -30.93 -1.70 14.28
C SER A 5 -30.74 -1.55 12.77
N THR A 6 -29.75 -0.76 12.38
CA THR A 6 -29.30 -0.52 11.02
C THR A 6 -28.79 -1.84 10.43
N ALA A 7 -29.41 -2.31 9.35
CA ALA A 7 -28.91 -3.45 8.58
C ALA A 7 -27.64 -3.01 7.85
N ALA A 8 -26.50 -3.55 8.26
CA ALA A 8 -25.24 -3.41 7.55
C ALA A 8 -25.34 -4.11 6.19
N SER A 9 -25.21 -3.33 5.13
CA SER A 9 -25.07 -3.80 3.75
C SER A 9 -23.79 -4.62 3.65
N SER A 10 -23.92 -5.95 3.69
CA SER A 10 -22.84 -6.89 3.41
C SER A 10 -22.43 -6.78 1.95
N ILE A 11 -21.28 -6.15 1.71
CA ILE A 11 -20.57 -6.14 0.43
C ILE A 11 -20.36 -7.61 0.00
N PRO A 12 -20.66 -8.00 -1.25
CA PRO A 12 -20.40 -9.35 -1.71
C PRO A 12 -18.89 -9.63 -1.65
N TYR A 13 -18.48 -10.57 -0.81
CA TYR A 13 -17.10 -11.05 -0.73
C TYR A 13 -16.86 -11.92 -1.97
N ASP A 14 -16.10 -11.40 -2.93
CA ASP A 14 -15.76 -12.12 -4.16
C ASP A 14 -14.63 -13.13 -3.85
N PRO A 15 -14.90 -14.45 -3.83
CA PRO A 15 -13.93 -15.45 -3.35
C PRO A 15 -12.68 -15.55 -4.24
N VAL A 16 -12.80 -15.10 -5.49
CA VAL A 16 -11.74 -15.13 -6.50
C VAL A 16 -10.67 -14.08 -6.20
N ALA A 17 -11.07 -12.87 -5.79
CA ALA A 17 -10.15 -11.80 -5.40
C ALA A 17 -9.37 -12.13 -4.12
N GLY A 18 -9.99 -12.88 -3.20
CA GLY A 18 -9.32 -13.38 -1.99
C GLY A 18 -8.24 -14.41 -2.30
N ALA A 19 -8.47 -15.33 -3.25
CA ALA A 19 -7.49 -16.35 -3.64
C ALA A 19 -6.26 -15.76 -4.36
N GLU A 20 -6.48 -14.75 -5.21
CA GLU A 20 -5.40 -14.00 -5.85
C GLU A 20 -4.56 -13.22 -4.81
N PHE A 21 -5.22 -12.59 -3.84
CA PHE A 21 -4.54 -11.90 -2.73
C PHE A 21 -3.71 -12.84 -1.85
N MET A 22 -4.23 -14.03 -1.52
CA MET A 22 -3.48 -15.05 -0.78
C MET A 22 -2.26 -15.55 -1.56
N THR A 23 -2.37 -15.68 -2.88
CA THR A 23 -1.23 -16.06 -3.74
C THR A 23 -0.15 -14.97 -3.75
N CYS A 24 -0.54 -13.69 -3.71
CA CYS A 24 0.39 -12.57 -3.58
C CYS A 24 1.14 -12.57 -2.25
N LEU A 25 0.44 -12.78 -1.13
CA LEU A 25 1.06 -12.86 0.21
C LEU A 25 2.06 -14.00 0.32
N GLU A 26 1.72 -15.16 -0.25
CA GLU A 26 2.61 -16.32 -0.22
C GLU A 26 3.85 -16.09 -1.10
N MET A 27 3.71 -15.33 -2.18
CA MET A 27 4.84 -14.90 -2.99
C MET A 27 5.75 -13.89 -2.28
N GLU A 28 5.20 -12.98 -1.47
CA GLU A 28 6.01 -12.07 -0.64
C GLU A 28 6.88 -12.86 0.34
N LYS A 29 6.30 -13.86 1.03
CA LYS A 29 7.05 -14.77 1.90
C LYS A 29 8.16 -15.51 1.13
N ILE A 30 7.88 -15.98 -0.09
CA ILE A 30 8.90 -16.62 -0.93
C ILE A 30 10.00 -15.63 -1.29
N SER A 31 9.68 -14.37 -1.62
CA SER A 31 10.68 -13.35 -1.93
C SER A 31 11.62 -13.10 -0.74
N GLU A 32 11.09 -13.07 0.48
CA GLU A 32 11.90 -12.97 1.70
C GLU A 32 12.78 -14.21 1.92
N LYS A 33 12.21 -15.41 1.77
CA LYS A 33 12.94 -16.68 1.87
C LYS A 33 14.06 -16.77 0.82
N LEU A 34 13.85 -16.27 -0.40
CA LEU A 34 14.86 -16.22 -1.45
C LEU A 34 16.00 -15.25 -1.09
N LYS A 35 15.69 -14.09 -0.52
CA LYS A 35 16.73 -13.15 -0.04
C LYS A 35 17.58 -13.76 1.07
N ILE A 36 16.97 -14.52 1.98
CA ILE A 36 17.70 -15.26 3.03
C ILE A 36 18.68 -16.27 2.42
N LEU A 37 18.34 -16.85 1.27
CA LEU A 37 19.18 -17.82 0.55
C LEU A 37 20.21 -17.18 -0.40
N ASP A 38 20.49 -15.86 -0.26
CA ASP A 38 21.41 -15.09 -1.11
C ASP A 38 21.10 -15.21 -2.62
N TYR A 39 19.81 -15.21 -2.96
CA TYR A 39 19.29 -15.25 -4.33
C TYR A 39 19.94 -14.23 -5.29
N ASP A 40 20.21 -13.01 -4.79
CA ASP A 40 20.75 -11.92 -5.60
C ASP A 40 22.21 -12.15 -6.05
N LYS A 41 22.99 -12.91 -5.28
CA LYS A 41 24.40 -13.18 -5.58
C LYS A 41 24.61 -14.50 -6.31
N ASP A 42 23.83 -15.53 -5.97
CA ASP A 42 24.06 -16.88 -6.47
C ASP A 42 23.20 -17.24 -7.67
N PHE A 43 21.97 -16.71 -7.77
CA PHE A 43 21.05 -17.06 -8.85
C PHE A 43 20.98 -16.00 -9.95
N ILE A 44 20.84 -14.72 -9.58
CA ILE A 44 20.77 -13.61 -10.55
C ILE A 44 22.07 -13.52 -11.36
N LEU A 45 23.20 -13.61 -10.68
CA LEU A 45 24.54 -13.50 -11.26
C LEU A 45 24.92 -14.73 -12.10
N ALA A 46 24.55 -15.93 -11.66
CA ALA A 46 24.83 -17.18 -12.39
C ALA A 46 23.89 -17.40 -13.58
N SER A 47 22.61 -17.03 -13.47
CA SER A 47 21.58 -17.30 -14.48
C SER A 47 21.33 -16.13 -15.43
N LYS A 48 21.91 -14.94 -15.19
CA LYS A 48 21.67 -13.69 -15.96
C LYS A 48 20.18 -13.31 -16.08
N ILE A 49 19.37 -13.70 -15.10
CA ILE A 49 17.93 -13.40 -15.07
C ILE A 49 17.72 -12.06 -14.36
N ARG A 50 16.76 -11.24 -14.81
CA ARG A 50 16.42 -9.97 -14.16
C ARG A 50 15.92 -10.21 -12.72
N PRO A 51 16.17 -9.29 -11.76
CA PRO A 51 15.62 -9.40 -10.42
C PRO A 51 14.10 -9.63 -10.45
N LEU A 52 13.63 -10.66 -9.75
CA LEU A 52 12.22 -11.04 -9.76
C LEU A 52 11.41 -9.99 -9.01
N HIS A 53 10.32 -9.52 -9.63
CA HIS A 53 9.36 -8.66 -8.95
C HIS A 53 8.64 -9.43 -7.84
N LYS A 54 8.25 -8.75 -6.75
CA LYS A 54 7.59 -9.35 -5.58
C LYS A 54 6.31 -10.16 -5.91
N HIS A 55 5.69 -9.89 -7.05
CA HIS A 55 4.46 -10.54 -7.52
C HIS A 55 4.65 -11.36 -8.80
N TYR A 56 5.90 -11.68 -9.19
CA TYR A 56 6.22 -12.22 -10.52
C TYR A 56 5.57 -13.57 -10.85
N PHE A 57 5.40 -14.45 -9.85
CA PHE A 57 4.70 -15.74 -10.02
C PHE A 57 3.24 -15.72 -9.57
N ALA A 58 2.77 -14.59 -9.05
CA ALA A 58 1.37 -14.40 -8.66
C ALA A 58 0.53 -13.84 -9.82
N ILE A 59 1.13 -12.99 -10.68
CA ILE A 59 0.47 -12.37 -11.82
C ILE A 59 0.96 -13.02 -13.11
N VAL A 60 0.03 -13.47 -13.96
CA VAL A 60 0.37 -13.98 -15.30
C VAL A 60 0.92 -12.81 -16.13
N SER A 61 2.14 -12.96 -16.63
CA SER A 61 2.78 -11.96 -17.50
C SER A 61 3.11 -12.58 -18.85
N ASN A 62 4.04 -13.54 -18.85
CA ASN A 62 4.41 -14.30 -20.03
C ASN A 62 4.56 -15.78 -19.63
N PRO A 63 3.58 -16.63 -19.93
CA PRO A 63 3.57 -18.03 -19.48
C PRO A 63 4.81 -18.83 -19.90
N GLY A 64 5.40 -18.55 -21.07
CA GLY A 64 6.60 -19.26 -21.54
C GLY A 64 7.86 -18.86 -20.76
N GLU A 65 8.07 -17.56 -20.57
CA GLU A 65 9.19 -17.03 -19.78
C GLU A 65 9.03 -17.38 -18.29
N GLN A 66 7.81 -17.25 -17.75
CA GLN A 66 7.51 -17.59 -16.35
C GLN A 66 7.72 -19.07 -16.07
N PHE A 67 7.37 -19.96 -17.01
CA PHE A 67 7.68 -21.38 -16.88
C PHE A 67 9.20 -21.66 -16.89
N PHE A 68 9.95 -20.99 -17.79
CA PHE A 68 11.41 -21.11 -17.83
C PHE A 68 12.07 -20.64 -16.53
N VAL A 69 11.64 -19.48 -16.02
CA VAL A 69 12.13 -18.90 -14.77
C VAL A 69 11.73 -19.77 -13.57
N PHE A 70 10.50 -20.28 -13.53
CA PHE A 70 10.02 -21.21 -12.49
C PHE A 70 10.85 -22.49 -12.46
N THR A 71 11.12 -23.08 -13.63
CA THR A 71 11.89 -24.32 -13.73
C THR A 71 13.36 -24.08 -13.37
N SER A 72 13.93 -22.96 -13.81
CA SER A 72 15.29 -22.55 -13.46
C SER A 72 15.45 -22.29 -11.96
N LEU A 73 14.48 -21.60 -11.35
CA LEU A 73 14.48 -21.33 -9.92
C LEU A 73 14.33 -22.61 -9.11
N SER A 74 13.41 -23.49 -9.52
CA SER A 74 13.22 -24.81 -8.91
C SER A 74 14.50 -25.64 -9.01
N ALA A 75 15.16 -25.67 -10.17
CA ALA A 75 16.45 -26.33 -10.37
C ALA A 75 17.52 -25.83 -9.40
N TRP A 76 17.61 -24.51 -9.21
CA TRP A 76 18.57 -23.90 -8.29
C TRP A 76 18.26 -24.25 -6.83
N LEU A 77 17.00 -24.18 -6.41
CA LEU A 77 16.59 -24.59 -5.06
C LEU A 77 16.88 -26.08 -4.81
N ILE A 78 16.63 -26.94 -5.79
CA ILE A 78 16.93 -28.37 -5.70
C ILE A 78 18.44 -28.61 -5.52
N ARG A 79 19.29 -27.87 -6.25
CA ARG A 79 20.76 -27.92 -6.07
C ARG A 79 21.19 -27.47 -4.68
N LYS A 80 20.57 -26.40 -4.16
CA LYS A 80 20.82 -25.91 -2.80
C LYS A 80 20.40 -26.92 -1.73
N CYS A 81 19.37 -27.72 -2.00
CA CYS A 81 18.96 -28.86 -1.17
C CYS A 81 19.86 -30.10 -1.30
N GLY A 82 20.94 -30.05 -2.13
CA GLY A 82 21.85 -31.17 -2.36
C GLY A 82 21.42 -32.15 -3.46
N GLY A 83 20.35 -31.83 -4.20
CA GLY A 83 19.88 -32.62 -5.35
C GLY A 83 20.69 -32.33 -6.62
N LYS A 84 20.91 -33.35 -7.45
CA LYS A 84 21.47 -33.16 -8.81
C LYS A 84 20.32 -32.83 -9.77
N PHE A 85 20.27 -31.57 -10.21
CA PHE A 85 19.30 -31.11 -11.21
C PHE A 85 20.02 -30.27 -12.26
N ASP A 86 19.97 -30.67 -13.53
CA ASP A 86 20.60 -29.94 -14.63
C ASP A 86 19.82 -28.67 -14.99
N GLN A 87 20.49 -27.62 -15.45
CA GLN A 87 19.81 -26.34 -15.67
C GLN A 87 18.90 -26.53 -16.88
N PRO A 88 17.58 -26.38 -16.71
CA PRO A 88 16.64 -26.67 -17.78
C PRO A 88 16.87 -25.68 -18.93
N GLN A 89 17.00 -26.19 -20.14
CA GLN A 89 17.12 -25.35 -21.35
C GLN A 89 15.72 -24.96 -21.85
N GLU A 90 15.64 -23.87 -22.63
CA GLU A 90 14.38 -23.39 -23.23
C GLU A 90 13.66 -24.43 -24.12
N PHE A 91 14.39 -25.47 -24.56
CA PHE A 91 13.87 -26.55 -25.40
C PHE A 91 13.60 -27.87 -24.64
N ASP A 92 13.81 -27.91 -23.33
CA ASP A 92 13.50 -29.11 -22.54
C ASP A 92 11.98 -29.34 -22.46
N ASP A 93 11.54 -30.61 -22.53
CA ASP A 93 10.12 -30.96 -22.43
C ASP A 93 9.55 -30.45 -21.08
N PRO A 94 8.57 -29.53 -21.10
CA PRO A 94 7.96 -29.00 -19.89
C PRO A 94 7.45 -30.08 -18.94
N ASN A 95 6.90 -31.18 -19.48
CA ASN A 95 6.36 -32.27 -18.67
C ASN A 95 7.46 -33.04 -17.95
N ALA A 96 8.57 -33.32 -18.63
CA ALA A 96 9.70 -34.05 -18.07
C ALA A 96 10.38 -33.24 -16.96
N SER A 97 10.54 -31.93 -17.14
CA SER A 97 11.10 -31.04 -16.13
C SER A 97 10.19 -30.91 -14.90
N ILE A 98 8.88 -30.77 -15.10
CA ILE A 98 7.90 -30.79 -14.00
C ILE A 98 7.95 -32.13 -13.26
N ALA A 99 7.97 -33.26 -13.97
CA ALA A 99 8.03 -34.59 -13.35
C ALA A 99 9.26 -34.74 -12.45
N LYS A 100 10.44 -34.32 -12.91
CA LYS A 100 11.67 -34.32 -12.10
C LYS A 100 11.55 -33.46 -10.83
N ILE A 101 10.93 -32.28 -10.93
CA ILE A 101 10.71 -31.39 -9.77
C ILE A 101 9.74 -32.05 -8.76
N LEU A 102 8.65 -32.65 -9.26
CA LEU A 102 7.67 -33.34 -8.41
C LEU A 102 8.26 -34.59 -7.74
N ASP A 103 9.08 -35.37 -8.45
CA ASP A 103 9.75 -36.55 -7.89
C ASP A 103 10.72 -36.14 -6.77
N PHE A 104 11.43 -35.02 -6.93
CA PHE A 104 12.26 -34.46 -5.87
C PHE A 104 11.44 -34.02 -4.65
N LEU A 105 10.29 -33.35 -4.86
CA LEU A 105 9.39 -32.98 -3.75
C LEU A 105 8.84 -34.20 -3.00
N ARG A 106 8.53 -35.28 -3.70
CA ARG A 106 8.13 -36.55 -3.07
C ARG A 106 9.25 -37.14 -2.23
N SER A 107 10.50 -37.04 -2.69
CA SER A 107 11.68 -37.49 -1.91
C SER A 107 11.87 -36.71 -0.60
N ILE A 108 11.37 -35.46 -0.56
CA ILE A 108 11.39 -34.59 0.63
C ILE A 108 10.10 -34.73 1.47
N ASN A 109 9.27 -35.73 1.17
CA ASN A 109 8.03 -36.05 1.89
C ASN A 109 6.96 -34.93 1.86
N VAL A 110 6.90 -34.16 0.78
CA VAL A 110 5.83 -33.16 0.54
C VAL A 110 4.67 -33.84 -0.20
N VAL A 111 3.46 -33.71 0.34
CA VAL A 111 2.24 -34.24 -0.29
C VAL A 111 1.82 -33.30 -1.43
N ILE A 112 1.76 -33.85 -2.65
CA ILE A 112 1.33 -33.13 -3.85
C ILE A 112 -0.06 -33.63 -4.22
N ASP A 113 -1.07 -32.76 -4.14
CA ASP A 113 -2.48 -33.07 -4.45
C ASP A 113 -2.99 -32.25 -5.65
N PHE A 114 -2.22 -32.25 -6.75
CA PHE A 114 -2.63 -31.59 -7.99
C PHE A 114 -1.94 -32.21 -9.22
N PRO A 115 -2.58 -32.15 -10.40
CA PRO A 115 -2.02 -32.72 -11.62
C PRO A 115 -0.86 -31.87 -12.18
N PRO A 116 0.17 -32.49 -12.81
CA PRO A 116 1.31 -31.79 -13.41
C PRO A 116 0.93 -30.74 -14.46
N SER A 117 -0.25 -30.87 -15.08
CA SER A 117 -0.77 -29.92 -16.07
C SER A 117 -0.93 -28.50 -15.52
N LYS A 118 -1.18 -28.34 -14.21
CA LYS A 118 -1.34 -27.03 -13.56
C LYS A 118 -0.02 -26.27 -13.39
N LEU A 119 1.13 -26.97 -13.43
CA LEU A 119 2.45 -26.33 -13.32
C LEU A 119 3.01 -25.83 -14.66
N LYS A 120 2.39 -26.20 -15.79
CA LYS A 120 2.83 -25.77 -17.13
C LYS A 120 2.76 -24.27 -17.35
N GLN A 121 1.87 -23.59 -16.63
CA GLN A 121 1.71 -22.14 -16.74
C GLN A 121 2.79 -21.40 -15.95
N GLY A 122 3.52 -22.06 -15.04
CA GLY A 122 4.57 -21.46 -14.22
C GLY A 122 4.07 -20.37 -13.25
N VAL A 123 2.75 -20.20 -13.09
CA VAL A 123 2.11 -19.11 -12.34
C VAL A 123 0.93 -19.64 -11.54
N GLY A 124 0.70 -19.05 -10.37
CA GLY A 124 -0.46 -19.31 -9.52
C GLY A 124 -0.13 -20.14 -8.28
N GLU A 125 -1.17 -20.41 -7.50
CA GLU A 125 -1.11 -21.07 -6.18
C GLU A 125 -0.24 -22.33 -6.17
N GLN A 126 -0.36 -23.17 -7.20
CA GLN A 126 0.36 -24.46 -7.26
C GLN A 126 1.86 -24.28 -7.51
N ALA A 127 2.25 -23.29 -8.31
CA ALA A 127 3.66 -22.96 -8.53
C ALA A 127 4.27 -22.31 -7.27
N THR A 128 3.53 -21.39 -6.64
CA THR A 128 3.91 -20.75 -5.38
C THR A 128 4.06 -21.79 -4.25
N PHE A 129 3.16 -22.78 -4.16
CA PHE A 129 3.25 -23.86 -3.18
C PHE A 129 4.51 -24.71 -3.36
N VAL A 130 4.85 -25.08 -4.59
CA VAL A 130 6.10 -25.81 -4.90
C VAL A 130 7.32 -25.00 -4.49
N LEU A 131 7.39 -23.72 -4.88
CA LEU A 131 8.52 -22.85 -4.55
C LEU A 131 8.65 -22.62 -3.05
N SER A 132 7.54 -22.41 -2.33
CA SER A 132 7.55 -22.21 -0.87
C SER A 132 8.16 -23.41 -0.15
N ASN A 133 7.72 -24.63 -0.50
CA ASN A 133 8.24 -25.86 0.10
C ASN A 133 9.71 -26.10 -0.25
N LEU A 134 10.11 -25.84 -1.50
CA LEU A 134 11.52 -25.92 -1.90
C LEU A 134 12.39 -24.91 -1.14
N CYS A 135 11.90 -23.69 -0.94
CA CYS A 135 12.60 -22.66 -0.15
C CYS A 135 12.74 -23.08 1.32
N ASP A 136 11.67 -23.61 1.94
CA ASP A 136 11.72 -24.07 3.33
C ASP A 136 12.72 -25.20 3.53
N GLN A 137 12.82 -26.11 2.55
CA GLN A 137 13.79 -27.19 2.58
C GLN A 137 15.21 -26.69 2.32
N ALA A 138 15.38 -25.74 1.39
CA ALA A 138 16.67 -25.10 1.14
C ALA A 138 17.18 -24.36 2.39
N ILE A 139 16.30 -23.65 3.11
CA ILE A 139 16.66 -22.96 4.36
C ILE A 139 17.06 -23.97 5.46
N LYS A 140 16.32 -25.07 5.60
CA LYS A 140 16.65 -26.14 6.55
C LYS A 140 18.01 -26.78 6.27
N VAL A 141 18.30 -27.08 5.00
CA VAL A 141 19.58 -27.68 4.59
C VAL A 141 20.72 -26.67 4.70
N SER A 142 20.48 -25.40 4.39
CA SER A 142 21.46 -24.32 4.50
C SER A 142 21.82 -23.97 5.94
N ARG A 143 21.11 -24.50 6.95
CA ARG A 143 21.28 -24.19 8.39
C ARG A 143 21.43 -22.69 8.62
N PHE A 144 20.55 -21.90 8.01
CA PHE A 144 20.63 -20.45 8.11
C PHE A 144 20.47 -20.02 9.57
N GLU A 145 21.51 -19.42 10.12
CA GLU A 145 21.49 -18.78 11.42
C GLU A 145 21.39 -17.27 11.17
N PHE A 146 20.38 -16.62 11.76
CA PHE A 146 20.28 -15.17 11.68
C PHE A 146 21.55 -14.58 12.27
N LYS A 147 22.38 -13.98 11.42
CA LYS A 147 23.51 -13.19 11.88
C LYS A 147 22.94 -12.12 12.81
N LYS A 148 23.35 -12.13 14.09
CA LYS A 148 23.07 -11.02 14.99
C LYS A 148 23.44 -9.73 14.25
N PRO A 149 22.61 -8.69 14.29
CA PRO A 149 22.93 -7.42 13.67
C PRO A 149 24.35 -7.03 14.07
N TYR A 150 25.25 -6.98 13.11
CA TYR A 150 26.55 -6.36 13.32
C TYR A 150 26.23 -4.87 13.36
N VAL A 151 26.06 -4.33 14.57
CA VAL A 151 26.28 -2.91 14.78
C VAL A 151 27.67 -2.69 14.24
N ILE A 152 27.79 -1.85 13.22
CA ILE A 152 29.09 -1.30 12.87
C ILE A 152 29.43 -0.46 14.10
N GLU A 153 30.13 -1.05 15.05
CA GLU A 153 30.97 -0.30 15.96
C GLU A 153 31.92 0.42 15.00
N ASP A 154 31.65 1.70 14.75
CA ASP A 154 32.70 2.63 14.35
C ASP A 154 33.87 2.31 15.25
N ASP A 155 35.05 2.05 14.68
CA ASP A 155 36.27 1.72 15.42
C ASP A 155 36.34 2.62 16.65
N VAL A 156 35.96 2.06 17.80
CA VAL A 156 36.26 2.65 19.10
C VAL A 156 37.76 2.43 19.21
N VAL A 157 38.51 3.35 18.61
CA VAL A 157 39.85 3.65 19.07
C VAL A 157 39.66 3.87 20.56
N GLU A 158 40.26 3.01 21.38
CA GLU A 158 40.40 3.22 22.82
C GLU A 158 41.09 4.57 23.02
N GLU A 159 40.33 5.65 22.95
CA GLU A 159 40.66 6.90 23.60
C GLU A 159 40.35 6.65 25.06
N GLU A 160 41.39 6.55 25.89
CA GLU A 160 41.24 6.70 27.33
C GLU A 160 40.44 7.98 27.60
N VAL A 161 39.14 7.83 27.80
CA VAL A 161 38.27 8.92 28.23
C VAL A 161 38.72 9.26 29.64
N HIS A 162 39.50 10.34 29.77
CA HIS A 162 39.81 10.92 31.07
C HIS A 162 38.47 11.24 31.78
N GLU A 163 38.36 10.78 33.02
CA GLU A 163 37.16 10.83 33.88
C GLU A 163 36.73 12.27 34.28
N GLY A 164 37.21 13.31 33.57
CA GLY A 164 36.97 14.72 33.87
C GLY A 164 36.10 15.49 32.87
N ASP A 165 35.80 14.94 31.69
CA ASP A 165 35.14 15.71 30.60
C ASP A 165 33.63 15.42 30.42
N ILE A 166 33.01 14.61 31.30
CA ILE A 166 31.57 14.31 31.26
C ILE A 166 30.80 15.06 32.36
N GLU A 167 30.96 16.38 32.42
CA GLU A 167 29.98 17.22 33.10
C GLU A 167 29.68 18.47 32.26
N LEU A 168 29.03 18.24 31.11
CA LEU A 168 28.27 19.28 30.42
C LEU A 168 27.06 19.64 31.29
N ILE A 169 27.22 20.67 32.11
CA ILE A 169 26.14 21.26 32.91
C ILE A 169 25.06 21.78 31.95
N LEU A 170 23.89 21.13 31.97
CA LEU A 170 22.74 21.41 31.10
C LEU A 170 22.33 22.90 31.11
N GLU A 171 22.56 23.61 32.22
CA GLU A 171 22.32 25.04 32.42
C GLU A 171 23.20 25.93 31.51
N LYS A 172 24.41 25.48 31.16
CA LYS A 172 25.33 26.21 30.27
C LYS A 172 24.84 26.17 28.82
N VAL A 173 24.29 25.03 28.40
CA VAL A 173 23.75 24.82 27.05
C VAL A 173 22.46 25.61 26.85
N GLU A 174 21.58 25.66 27.86
CA GLU A 174 20.40 26.54 27.79
C GLU A 174 20.77 28.03 27.77
N SER A 175 21.80 28.44 28.51
CA SER A 175 22.28 29.82 28.50
C SER A 175 22.94 30.23 27.19
N GLU A 176 23.64 29.32 26.49
CA GLU A 176 24.22 29.60 25.17
C GLU A 176 23.15 29.67 24.08
N MET A 177 22.14 28.78 24.12
CA MET A 177 21.04 28.83 23.16
C MET A 177 20.21 30.12 23.33
N MET A 178 20.06 30.62 24.56
CA MET A 178 19.35 31.88 24.84
C MET A 178 20.13 33.13 24.39
N ALA A 179 21.46 33.06 24.35
CA ALA A 179 22.32 34.15 23.87
C ALA A 179 22.21 34.33 22.35
N ASP A 180 22.07 33.23 21.60
CA ASP A 180 21.94 33.25 20.13
C ASP A 180 20.59 33.85 19.68
N TYR A 181 19.53 33.66 20.49
CA TYR A 181 18.20 34.26 20.22
C TYR A 181 18.08 35.76 20.59
N LEU A 182 19.01 36.32 21.37
CA LEU A 182 19.04 37.74 21.74
C LEU A 182 20.02 38.57 20.90
N SER A 183 20.73 37.93 19.95
CA SER A 183 21.75 38.53 19.09
C SER A 183 21.22 39.16 17.80
N ASP A 184 19.90 39.19 17.59
CA ASP A 184 19.28 39.79 16.38
C ASP A 184 19.08 41.32 16.52
N ASP A 185 19.91 41.99 17.31
CA ASP A 185 19.98 43.46 17.31
C ASP A 185 21.23 43.91 16.55
N GLU A 186 20.98 44.73 15.53
CA GLU A 186 21.91 45.22 14.53
C GLU A 186 23.07 46.02 15.15
N ASN A 187 24.15 45.38 15.60
CA ASN A 187 25.47 46.02 15.63
C ASN A 187 26.63 45.04 15.86
N ASP A 188 27.81 45.47 15.46
CA ASP A 188 29.13 44.98 15.90
C ASP A 188 29.85 44.00 14.97
N GLU A 189 30.20 44.59 13.84
CA GLU A 189 31.54 44.60 13.25
C GLU A 189 32.69 44.63 14.31
N GLU A 190 32.95 43.51 15.00
CA GLU A 190 34.20 43.32 15.79
C GLU A 190 35.07 42.20 15.20
N LEU A 191 35.55 42.47 13.99
CA LEU A 191 36.64 41.73 13.36
C LEU A 191 37.92 42.04 14.16
N ILE A 192 38.41 41.08 14.95
CA ILE A 192 39.69 41.16 15.68
C ILE A 192 40.81 41.53 14.69
N LYS A 193 41.22 42.80 14.72
CA LYS A 193 42.29 43.33 13.85
C LYS A 193 43.62 42.80 14.34
N VAL A 194 44.28 42.03 13.48
CA VAL A 194 45.63 41.46 13.65
C VAL A 194 46.71 42.50 14.01
N ASP A 195 46.44 43.80 13.85
CA ASP A 195 47.34 44.90 14.23
C ASP A 195 47.44 45.13 15.76
N ASP A 196 46.43 44.72 16.56
CA ASP A 196 46.47 44.87 18.02
C ASP A 196 47.30 43.79 18.73
N LEU A 197 47.51 42.62 18.10
CA LEU A 197 48.48 41.64 18.60
C LEU A 197 49.93 42.17 18.48
N SER A 198 50.24 42.91 17.42
CA SER A 198 51.58 43.48 17.20
C SER A 198 51.91 44.56 18.24
N ARG A 199 50.93 45.36 18.65
CA ARG A 199 51.09 46.41 19.69
C ARG A 199 51.29 45.84 21.09
N ASN A 200 50.72 44.67 21.39
CA ASN A 200 50.84 44.05 22.71
C ASN A 200 52.20 43.37 22.93
N VAL A 201 52.82 42.82 21.87
CA VAL A 201 54.19 42.28 21.92
C VAL A 201 55.22 43.38 22.23
N ASN A 202 54.99 44.61 21.77
CA ASN A 202 55.89 45.74 22.00
C ASN A 202 55.69 46.45 23.35
N ARG A 203 54.62 46.15 24.11
CA ARG A 203 54.38 46.72 25.44
C ARG A 203 54.75 45.77 26.60
N GLY A 204 54.97 44.49 26.31
CA GLY A 204 55.36 43.48 27.31
C GLY A 204 56.86 43.41 27.66
N SER A 205 57.72 44.23 27.05
CA SER A 205 59.18 44.17 27.26
C SER A 205 59.77 45.50 27.73
N ARG A 206 59.17 46.13 28.75
CA ARG A 206 59.72 47.33 29.40
C ARG A 206 59.64 47.27 30.93
N THR A 207 60.02 46.15 31.52
CA THR A 207 60.31 46.03 32.95
C THR A 207 61.74 45.56 33.16
N TYR A 208 62.58 46.52 33.54
CA TYR A 208 63.78 46.39 34.37
C TYR A 208 64.81 45.29 34.02
N TYR A 209 65.67 45.60 33.05
CA TYR A 209 67.11 45.40 33.25
C TYR A 209 67.81 46.74 33.05
N ASN A 210 68.63 47.11 34.04
CA ASN A 210 69.51 48.26 34.01
C ASN A 210 70.30 48.31 32.69
N GLN A 211 70.03 49.32 31.88
CA GLN A 211 70.78 49.66 30.68
C GLN A 211 72.08 50.40 31.08
N GLU A 212 72.92 49.77 31.90
CA GLU A 212 74.28 50.27 32.21
C GLU A 212 75.35 49.17 32.26
N ASN A 213 75.04 47.92 31.88
CA ASN A 213 76.04 46.88 31.61
C ASN A 213 75.63 45.98 30.45
N VAL A 214 75.32 46.58 29.29
CA VAL A 214 75.43 45.82 28.04
C VAL A 214 76.90 45.86 27.65
N ALA A 215 77.69 44.96 28.26
CA ALA A 215 78.95 44.56 27.65
C ALA A 215 78.61 44.18 26.22
N LYS A 216 79.12 44.94 25.25
CA LYS A 216 79.03 44.57 23.83
C LYS A 216 79.48 43.13 23.77
N PRO A 217 78.61 42.15 23.45
CA PRO A 217 79.08 40.80 23.34
C PRO A 217 80.09 40.86 22.18
N ASN A 218 81.34 40.48 22.45
CA ASN A 218 82.36 40.31 21.42
C ASN A 218 81.92 39.14 20.54
N LEU A 219 80.92 39.41 19.72
CA LEU A 219 80.34 38.52 18.76
C LEU A 219 81.17 38.66 17.50
N SER A 220 82.32 37.99 17.52
CA SER A 220 83.14 37.85 16.33
C SER A 220 82.34 37.10 15.26
N VAL A 221 82.56 37.45 14.00
CA VAL A 221 81.86 36.82 12.86
C VAL A 221 82.13 35.32 12.84
N GLU A 222 83.28 34.91 13.36
CA GLU A 222 83.72 33.52 13.49
C GLU A 222 82.93 32.78 14.57
N SER A 223 82.61 33.40 15.72
CA SER A 223 81.76 32.76 16.73
C SER A 223 80.32 32.62 16.23
N TRP A 224 79.81 33.59 15.47
CA TRP A 224 78.54 33.46 14.77
C TRP A 224 78.56 32.36 13.71
N LYS A 225 79.62 32.25 12.92
CA LYS A 225 79.75 31.17 11.92
C LYS A 225 79.81 29.79 12.57
N LEU A 226 80.52 29.64 13.68
CA LEU A 226 80.58 28.39 14.42
C LEU A 226 79.22 28.03 15.03
N GLU A 227 78.49 29.01 15.56
CA GLU A 227 77.12 28.78 16.02
C GLU A 227 76.17 28.46 14.87
N LEU A 228 76.35 29.11 13.71
CA LEU A 228 75.55 28.85 12.53
C LEU A 228 75.82 27.45 11.97
N GLU A 229 77.08 27.00 11.94
CA GLU A 229 77.47 25.62 11.58
C GLU A 229 77.02 24.58 12.62
N ARG A 230 76.94 24.95 13.90
CA ARG A 230 76.40 24.08 14.96
C ARG A 230 74.89 23.91 14.87
N VAL A 231 74.17 24.97 14.50
CA VAL A 231 72.71 25.01 14.45
C VAL A 231 72.17 24.57 13.09
N LEU A 232 72.95 24.67 12.00
CA LEU A 232 72.57 24.22 10.65
C LEU A 232 72.07 22.77 10.60
N PRO A 233 72.76 21.79 11.23
CA PRO A 233 72.30 20.41 11.28
C PRO A 233 71.04 20.22 12.14
N GLN A 234 70.83 21.08 13.14
CA GLN A 234 69.64 21.05 14.01
C GLN A 234 68.41 21.68 13.34
N LEU A 235 68.64 22.66 12.46
CA LEU A 235 67.62 23.28 11.59
C LEU A 235 67.36 22.48 10.32
N LYS A 236 68.24 21.54 9.98
CA LYS A 236 68.02 20.58 8.89
C LYS A 236 66.97 19.57 9.36
N VAL A 237 65.73 20.04 9.41
CA VAL A 237 64.53 19.21 9.58
C VAL A 237 64.46 18.33 8.36
N VAL A 238 65.08 17.15 8.46
CA VAL A 238 64.81 16.05 7.54
C VAL A 238 63.39 15.61 7.88
N VAL A 239 62.42 16.18 7.17
CA VAL A 239 61.06 15.65 7.12
C VAL A 239 61.19 14.25 6.54
N LYS A 240 61.41 13.27 7.42
CA LYS A 240 61.24 11.88 7.08
C LYS A 240 59.75 11.75 6.80
N THR A 241 59.40 11.61 5.53
CA THR A 241 58.06 11.30 5.05
C THR A 241 57.60 10.01 5.72
N ASP A 242 57.07 10.12 6.92
CA ASP A 242 56.51 9.01 7.66
C ASP A 242 55.03 8.93 7.27
N SER A 243 54.54 7.72 6.99
CA SER A 243 53.15 7.43 6.65
C SER A 243 52.16 7.79 7.79
N ARG A 244 52.66 8.25 8.94
CA ARG A 244 51.90 8.81 10.08
C ARG A 244 51.85 10.34 10.08
N GLU A 245 52.24 10.98 8.99
CA GLU A 245 52.13 12.44 8.84
C GLU A 245 50.67 12.85 8.63
N TRP A 246 50.16 13.67 9.56
CA TRP A 246 48.85 14.34 9.44
C TRP A 246 48.68 15.11 8.12
N ARG A 247 49.79 15.47 7.46
CA ARG A 247 49.79 16.08 6.13
C ARG A 247 49.29 15.13 5.04
N SER A 248 49.67 13.86 5.10
CA SER A 248 49.15 12.83 4.20
C SER A 248 47.66 12.61 4.44
N HIS A 249 47.23 12.53 5.70
CA HIS A 249 45.81 12.40 6.06
C HIS A 249 45.00 13.64 5.64
N LEU A 250 45.54 14.85 5.81
CA LEU A 250 44.89 16.08 5.35
C LEU A 250 44.73 16.10 3.82
N GLU A 251 45.74 15.63 3.09
CA GLU A 251 45.67 15.53 1.64
C GLU A 251 44.66 14.46 1.19
N GLN A 252 44.61 13.31 1.87
CA GLN A 252 43.57 12.29 1.67
C GLN A 252 42.17 12.84 1.97
N MET A 253 42.00 13.63 3.04
CA MET A 253 40.72 14.23 3.40
C MET A 253 40.26 15.26 2.36
N LYS A 254 41.18 16.04 1.80
CA LYS A 254 40.87 16.92 0.65
C LYS A 254 40.47 16.12 -0.59
N GLN A 255 41.15 15.01 -0.88
CA GLN A 255 40.79 14.12 -1.98
C GLN A 255 39.38 13.54 -1.78
N PHE A 256 39.06 13.01 -0.59
CA PHE A 256 37.72 12.53 -0.29
C PHE A 256 36.67 13.62 -0.40
N LYS A 257 36.93 14.83 0.11
CA LYS A 257 36.02 15.97 -0.06
C LYS A 257 35.73 16.26 -1.53
N ASN A 258 36.74 16.23 -2.40
CA ASN A 258 36.58 16.45 -3.83
C ASN A 258 35.83 15.30 -4.52
N THR A 259 36.07 14.05 -4.12
CA THR A 259 35.32 12.90 -4.63
C THR A 259 33.85 12.98 -4.21
N ILE A 260 33.58 13.33 -2.95
CA ILE A 260 32.22 13.48 -2.41
C ILE A 260 31.50 14.64 -3.09
N SER A 261 32.15 15.79 -3.30
CA SER A 261 31.52 16.93 -4.00
C SER A 261 31.25 16.61 -5.47
N GLY A 262 32.14 15.87 -6.14
CA GLY A 262 31.92 15.35 -7.49
C GLY A 262 30.74 14.39 -7.54
N ALA A 263 30.68 13.42 -6.63
CA ALA A 263 29.56 12.48 -6.55
C ALA A 263 28.24 13.17 -6.19
N SER A 264 28.26 14.11 -5.25
CA SER A 264 27.09 14.89 -4.82
C SER A 264 26.53 15.74 -5.95
N SER A 265 27.37 16.42 -6.72
CA SER A 265 26.91 17.19 -7.89
C SER A 265 26.37 16.29 -9.00
N GLY A 266 26.96 15.11 -9.21
CA GLY A 266 26.43 14.10 -10.12
C GLY A 266 25.05 13.57 -9.70
N ILE A 267 24.88 13.23 -8.42
CA ILE A 267 23.60 12.78 -7.85
C ILE A 267 22.55 13.90 -7.92
N GLN A 268 22.93 15.14 -7.59
CA GLN A 268 22.04 16.29 -7.67
C GLN A 268 21.53 16.52 -9.10
N GLY A 269 22.40 16.41 -10.10
CA GLY A 269 21.99 16.51 -11.51
C GLY A 269 21.06 15.36 -11.96
N GLN A 270 21.32 14.13 -11.50
CA GLN A 270 20.42 13.00 -11.75
C GLN A 270 19.06 13.19 -11.08
N LEU A 271 19.03 13.69 -9.84
CA LEU A 271 17.80 13.96 -9.11
C LEU A 271 16.98 15.08 -9.76
N GLU A 272 17.63 16.14 -10.24
CA GLU A 272 16.97 17.24 -10.94
C GLU A 272 16.40 16.77 -12.29
N SER A 273 17.14 15.93 -13.02
CA SER A 273 16.65 15.29 -14.24
C SER A 273 15.44 14.38 -13.98
N PHE A 274 15.51 13.57 -12.92
CA PHE A 274 14.40 12.73 -12.48
C PHE A 274 13.18 13.56 -12.09
N HIS A 275 13.37 14.63 -11.31
CA HIS A 275 12.31 15.55 -10.94
C HIS A 275 11.63 16.16 -12.17
N LYS A 276 12.40 16.60 -13.16
CA LYS A 276 11.88 17.10 -14.43
C LYS A 276 11.10 16.04 -15.20
N HIS A 277 11.58 14.79 -15.23
CA HIS A 277 10.89 13.69 -15.90
C HIS A 277 9.56 13.34 -15.24
N VAL A 278 9.53 13.33 -13.90
CA VAL A 278 8.29 13.15 -13.12
C VAL A 278 7.33 14.31 -13.37
N GLY A 279 7.81 15.56 -13.35
CA GLY A 279 6.99 16.74 -13.65
C GLY A 279 6.34 16.67 -15.03
N GLN A 280 7.12 16.35 -16.07
CA GLN A 280 6.59 16.16 -17.43
C GLN A 280 5.58 15.01 -17.52
N SER A 281 5.79 13.93 -16.77
CA SER A 281 4.86 12.81 -16.75
C SER A 281 3.54 13.18 -16.05
N MET A 282 3.61 13.96 -14.97
CA MET A 282 2.46 14.49 -14.26
C MET A 282 1.63 15.44 -15.16
N GLU A 283 2.29 16.33 -15.91
CA GLU A 283 1.62 17.20 -16.89
C GLU A 283 0.94 16.39 -18.00
N LYS A 284 1.59 15.33 -18.50
CA LYS A 284 1.00 14.40 -19.47
C LYS A 284 -0.21 13.64 -18.91
N ILE A 285 -0.18 13.26 -17.63
CA ILE A 285 -1.32 12.63 -16.97
C ILE A 285 -2.47 13.63 -16.84
N ASN A 286 -2.20 14.83 -16.32
CA ASN A 286 -3.19 15.88 -16.14
C ASN A 286 -3.85 16.29 -17.47
N THR A 287 -3.08 16.41 -18.55
CA THR A 287 -3.63 16.70 -19.88
C THR A 287 -4.50 15.55 -20.42
N ARG A 288 -4.08 14.29 -20.24
CA ARG A 288 -4.90 13.13 -20.60
C ARG A 288 -6.17 13.03 -19.76
N GLU A 289 -6.10 13.32 -18.48
CA GLU A 289 -7.25 13.32 -17.58
C GLU A 289 -8.25 14.40 -17.99
N LYS A 290 -7.79 15.63 -18.23
CA LYS A 290 -8.64 16.71 -18.76
C LYS A 290 -9.30 16.34 -20.08
N PHE A 291 -8.55 15.70 -20.98
CA PHE A 291 -9.09 15.21 -22.25
C PHE A 291 -10.16 14.11 -22.03
N LEU A 292 -9.88 13.12 -21.19
CA LEU A 292 -10.85 12.06 -20.85
C LEU A 292 -12.10 12.62 -20.19
N ASN A 293 -11.96 13.53 -19.24
CA ASN A 293 -13.09 14.19 -18.58
C ASN A 293 -13.92 14.98 -19.59
N THR A 294 -13.29 15.67 -20.53
CA THR A 294 -13.99 16.40 -21.60
C THR A 294 -14.79 15.45 -22.51
N GLN A 295 -14.26 14.25 -22.79
CA GLN A 295 -14.92 13.23 -23.60
C GLN A 295 -16.03 12.48 -22.83
N LEU A 296 -15.85 12.26 -21.52
CA LEU A 296 -16.80 11.51 -20.69
C LEU A 296 -17.97 12.36 -20.17
N GLU A 297 -17.76 13.66 -19.91
CA GLU A 297 -18.81 14.57 -19.43
C GLU A 297 -20.08 14.58 -20.32
N PRO A 298 -20.01 14.64 -21.67
CA PRO A 298 -21.21 14.58 -22.50
C PRO A 298 -21.94 13.23 -22.39
N HIS A 299 -21.20 12.11 -22.33
CA HIS A 299 -21.81 10.79 -22.14
C HIS A 299 -22.47 10.66 -20.77
N LEU A 300 -21.84 11.16 -19.70
CA LEU A 300 -22.43 11.21 -18.37
C LEU A 300 -23.70 12.09 -18.34
N ALA A 301 -23.69 13.21 -19.06
CA ALA A 301 -24.86 14.06 -19.21
C ALA A 301 -25.99 13.36 -19.97
N GLU A 302 -25.69 12.59 -21.02
CA GLU A 302 -26.66 11.75 -21.74
C GLU A 302 -27.23 10.64 -20.85
N CYS A 303 -26.39 9.94 -20.09
CA CYS A 303 -26.84 8.94 -19.11
C CYS A 303 -27.78 9.57 -18.07
N ARG A 304 -27.43 10.74 -17.53
CA ARG A 304 -28.30 11.49 -16.59
C ARG A 304 -29.63 11.87 -17.23
N LYS A 305 -29.62 12.36 -18.48
CA LYS A 305 -30.87 12.67 -19.23
C LYS A 305 -31.72 11.42 -19.41
N ALA A 306 -31.13 10.29 -19.79
CA ALA A 306 -31.84 9.03 -19.96
C ALA A 306 -32.42 8.50 -18.64
N MET A 307 -31.67 8.60 -17.53
CA MET A 307 -32.16 8.23 -16.19
C MET A 307 -33.36 9.07 -15.78
N ASN A 308 -33.30 10.40 -15.95
CA ASN A 308 -34.42 11.29 -15.66
C ASN A 308 -35.64 10.99 -16.56
N ALA A 309 -35.42 10.71 -17.85
CA ALA A 309 -36.49 10.33 -18.77
C ALA A 309 -37.17 9.01 -18.34
N LEU A 310 -36.39 8.03 -17.90
CA LEU A 310 -36.90 6.77 -17.40
C LEU A 310 -37.70 6.94 -16.10
N GLU A 311 -37.23 7.77 -15.17
CA GLU A 311 -37.94 8.06 -13.93
C GLU A 311 -39.27 8.77 -14.19
N THR A 312 -39.29 9.78 -15.08
CA THR A 312 -40.53 10.45 -15.47
C THR A 312 -41.51 9.49 -16.16
N MET A 313 -41.04 8.57 -17.01
CA MET A 313 -41.89 7.56 -17.64
C MET A 313 -42.44 6.56 -16.61
N LYS A 314 -41.62 6.10 -15.66
CA LYS A 314 -42.08 5.23 -14.56
C LYS A 314 -43.15 5.93 -13.70
N SER A 315 -42.96 7.20 -13.38
CA SER A 315 -43.95 8.00 -12.65
C SER A 315 -45.26 8.13 -13.42
N LYS A 316 -45.20 8.43 -14.73
CA LYS A 316 -46.39 8.48 -15.61
C LYS A 316 -47.10 7.13 -15.68
N PHE A 317 -46.35 6.03 -15.84
CA PHE A 317 -46.91 4.68 -15.87
C PHE A 317 -47.60 4.33 -14.54
N LYS A 318 -46.99 4.67 -13.41
CA LYS A 318 -47.59 4.48 -12.08
C LYS A 318 -48.92 5.22 -11.95
N ILE A 319 -48.96 6.50 -12.32
CA ILE A 319 -50.19 7.31 -12.31
C ILE A 319 -51.26 6.72 -13.24
N GLN A 320 -50.88 6.31 -14.45
CA GLN A 320 -51.82 5.67 -15.39
C GLN A 320 -52.35 4.33 -14.86
N ASN A 321 -51.49 3.51 -14.26
CA ASN A 321 -51.87 2.23 -13.67
C ASN A 321 -52.81 2.41 -12.47
N GLU A 322 -52.55 3.40 -11.61
CA GLU A 322 -53.47 3.81 -10.54
C GLU A 322 -54.82 4.25 -11.11
N GLY A 323 -54.82 5.04 -12.19
CA GLY A 323 -56.04 5.46 -12.90
C GLY A 323 -56.81 4.30 -13.55
N VAL A 324 -56.12 3.31 -14.11
CA VAL A 324 -56.74 2.07 -14.63
C VAL A 324 -57.35 1.27 -13.49
N SER A 325 -56.63 1.08 -12.39
CA SER A 325 -57.15 0.37 -11.22
C SER A 325 -58.40 1.04 -10.68
N GLU A 326 -58.46 2.37 -10.65
CA GLU A 326 -59.64 3.10 -10.20
C GLU A 326 -60.82 2.93 -11.18
N LYS A 327 -60.57 3.02 -12.49
CA LYS A 327 -61.61 2.73 -13.50
C LYS A 327 -62.11 1.30 -13.41
N THR A 328 -61.25 0.32 -13.16
CA THR A 328 -61.64 -1.08 -12.95
C THR A 328 -62.52 -1.22 -11.70
N ARG A 329 -62.19 -0.54 -10.60
CA ARG A 329 -63.05 -0.51 -9.40
C ARG A 329 -64.42 0.07 -9.68
N ILE A 330 -64.47 1.21 -10.38
CA ILE A 330 -65.74 1.87 -10.76
C ILE A 330 -66.56 0.96 -11.68
N LEU A 331 -65.92 0.29 -12.65
CA LEU A 331 -66.60 -0.62 -13.57
C LEU A 331 -67.17 -1.84 -12.85
N ASN A 332 -66.42 -2.43 -11.92
CA ASN A 332 -66.92 -3.53 -11.09
C ASN A 332 -68.13 -3.09 -10.26
N ARG A 333 -68.05 -1.92 -9.63
CA ARG A 333 -69.19 -1.34 -8.89
C ARG A 333 -70.42 -1.13 -9.78
N LEU A 334 -70.24 -0.55 -10.97
CA LEU A 334 -71.33 -0.38 -11.94
C LEU A 334 -71.91 -1.73 -12.40
N SER A 335 -71.07 -2.76 -12.54
CA SER A 335 -71.51 -4.11 -12.88
C SER A 335 -72.33 -4.72 -11.74
N GLU A 336 -71.90 -4.57 -10.49
CA GLU A 336 -72.64 -4.98 -9.30
C GLU A 336 -73.99 -4.24 -9.18
N ASP A 337 -74.00 -2.93 -9.42
CA ASP A 337 -75.23 -2.13 -9.43
C ASP A 337 -76.19 -2.59 -10.55
N LEU A 338 -75.67 -2.93 -11.73
CA LEU A 338 -76.46 -3.44 -12.87
C LEU A 338 -77.01 -4.83 -12.57
N ASP A 339 -76.20 -5.75 -12.03
CA ASP A 339 -76.65 -7.07 -11.60
C ASP A 339 -77.69 -6.97 -10.47
N GLY A 340 -77.50 -6.03 -9.54
CA GLY A 340 -78.48 -5.68 -8.52
C GLY A 340 -79.81 -5.20 -9.12
N LEU A 341 -79.77 -4.27 -10.08
CA LEU A 341 -80.96 -3.79 -10.78
C LEU A 341 -81.64 -4.91 -11.59
N LYS A 342 -80.86 -5.77 -12.25
CA LYS A 342 -81.34 -6.93 -12.98
C LYS A 342 -82.05 -7.91 -12.04
N ASN A 343 -81.47 -8.18 -10.87
CA ASN A 343 -82.08 -9.03 -9.85
C ASN A 343 -83.38 -8.40 -9.33
N GLN A 344 -83.42 -7.10 -9.04
CA GLN A 344 -84.66 -6.41 -8.65
C GLN A 344 -85.72 -6.45 -9.77
N MET A 345 -85.30 -6.31 -11.04
CA MET A 345 -86.21 -6.40 -12.17
C MET A 345 -86.73 -7.83 -12.36
N GLN A 346 -85.90 -8.85 -12.14
CA GLN A 346 -86.31 -10.25 -12.14
C GLN A 346 -87.23 -10.57 -10.97
N GLU A 347 -86.96 -10.04 -9.77
CA GLU A 347 -87.80 -10.20 -8.59
C GLU A 347 -89.16 -9.52 -8.78
N ARG A 348 -89.20 -8.30 -9.36
CA ARG A 348 -90.46 -7.66 -9.76
C ARG A 348 -91.16 -8.39 -10.90
N GLY A 349 -90.42 -8.89 -11.89
CA GLY A 349 -90.98 -9.68 -12.98
C GLY A 349 -91.59 -10.98 -12.47
N ALA A 350 -90.90 -11.64 -11.54
CA ALA A 350 -91.39 -12.81 -10.82
C ALA A 350 -92.60 -12.43 -9.97
N SER A 351 -92.57 -11.37 -9.17
CA SER A 351 -93.70 -10.89 -8.36
C SER A 351 -94.90 -10.42 -9.19
N MET A 352 -94.70 -9.94 -10.42
CA MET A 352 -95.78 -9.57 -11.34
C MET A 352 -96.35 -10.77 -12.11
N THR A 353 -95.55 -11.81 -12.32
CA THR A 353 -95.95 -13.01 -13.08
C THR A 353 -96.49 -14.10 -12.16
N ASP A 354 -95.88 -14.21 -10.98
CA ASP A 354 -96.37 -14.98 -9.86
C ASP A 354 -97.54 -14.19 -9.28
N GLY A 355 -98.74 -14.51 -9.72
CA GLY A 355 -99.99 -13.97 -9.19
C GLY A 355 -100.21 -14.32 -7.71
N SER A 356 -99.16 -14.52 -6.91
CA SER A 356 -99.17 -14.78 -5.47
C SER A 356 -99.90 -13.68 -4.70
N GLU A 357 -99.75 -12.40 -5.06
CA GLU A 357 -100.56 -11.33 -4.45
C GLU A 357 -102.06 -11.49 -4.79
N MET A 358 -102.36 -11.89 -6.03
CA MET A 358 -103.73 -12.15 -6.47
C MET A 358 -104.31 -13.44 -5.86
N ASN A 359 -103.50 -14.49 -5.71
CA ASN A 359 -103.86 -15.76 -5.09
C ASN A 359 -104.02 -15.61 -3.57
N ALA A 360 -103.23 -14.75 -2.92
CA ALA A 360 -103.39 -14.42 -1.51
C ALA A 360 -104.72 -13.68 -1.28
N ILE A 361 -105.07 -12.72 -2.15
CA ILE A 361 -106.37 -12.05 -2.11
C ILE A 361 -107.52 -13.05 -2.36
N LEU A 362 -107.37 -13.96 -3.32
CA LEU A 362 -108.35 -15.02 -3.55
C LEU A 362 -108.51 -15.94 -2.33
N SER A 363 -107.41 -16.31 -1.65
CA SER A 363 -107.49 -17.13 -0.43
C SER A 363 -108.16 -16.39 0.73
N LEU A 364 -107.87 -15.10 0.92
CA LEU A 364 -108.55 -14.28 1.91
C LEU A 364 -110.04 -14.13 1.60
N GLN A 365 -110.40 -14.08 0.32
CA GLN A 365 -111.79 -14.05 -0.11
C GLN A 365 -112.49 -15.41 0.11
N GLU A 366 -111.77 -16.53 -0.04
CA GLU A 366 -112.24 -17.88 0.34
C GLU A 366 -112.48 -17.96 1.85
N ASP A 367 -111.53 -17.49 2.67
CA ASP A 367 -111.62 -17.50 4.14
C ASP A 367 -112.76 -16.61 4.67
N ILE A 368 -112.97 -15.44 4.07
CA ILE A 368 -114.14 -14.58 4.37
C ILE A 368 -115.44 -15.30 3.98
N ASN A 369 -115.48 -15.98 2.82
CA ASN A 369 -116.65 -16.75 2.41
C ASN A 369 -116.94 -17.91 3.38
N ILE A 370 -115.91 -18.59 3.89
CA ILE A 370 -116.06 -19.66 4.90
C ILE A 370 -116.59 -19.08 6.21
N PHE A 371 -116.11 -17.90 6.63
CA PHE A 371 -116.62 -17.20 7.82
C PHE A 371 -118.11 -16.81 7.69
N PHE A 372 -118.56 -16.41 6.50
CA PHE A 372 -119.96 -16.09 6.23
C PHE A 372 -120.86 -17.32 6.01
N ARG A 373 -120.30 -18.52 5.76
CA ARG A 373 -121.06 -19.75 5.43
C ARG A 373 -121.43 -20.64 6.64
N GLY A 374 -121.29 -20.14 7.87
CA GLY A 374 -122.10 -20.57 9.02
C GLY A 374 -122.30 -22.08 9.27
N GLU A 375 -121.23 -22.87 9.40
CA GLU A 375 -121.26 -24.22 10.02
C GLU A 375 -119.93 -24.47 10.75
N GLY A 376 -119.80 -24.67 12.06
CA GLY A 376 -120.70 -24.53 13.19
C GLY A 376 -119.86 -24.54 14.48
N LEU A 377 -119.98 -23.50 15.29
CA LEU A 377 -119.62 -23.58 16.72
C LEU A 377 -120.70 -24.42 17.42
N LYS A 378 -120.44 -25.72 17.65
CA LYS A 378 -120.87 -26.51 18.82
C LYS A 378 -120.41 -27.98 18.75
N THR A 379 -119.33 -28.29 19.47
CA THR A 379 -119.23 -29.14 20.69
C THR A 379 -118.92 -30.64 20.50
N ARG A 380 -117.71 -31.05 20.94
CA ARG A 380 -117.40 -32.02 22.03
C ARG A 380 -115.86 -32.22 22.06
N PHE A 381 -115.12 -31.83 23.11
CA PHE A 381 -114.93 -32.48 24.41
C PHE A 381 -114.42 -33.95 24.36
N PHE A 382 -113.21 -34.12 24.91
CA PHE A 382 -112.51 -35.30 25.44
C PHE A 382 -112.26 -36.54 24.57
N GLY A 383 -110.97 -36.88 24.51
CA GLY A 383 -110.35 -38.10 23.98
C GLY A 383 -108.84 -37.92 24.03
#